data_AF-A0A4Y9RZC3-F1
#
_entry.id   AF-A0A4Y9RZC3-F1
#
_cell.length_a   1.000
_cell.length_b   1.000
_cell.length_c   1.000
_cell.angle_alpha   90.00
_cell.angle_beta   90.00
_cell.angle_gamma   90.00
#
_symmetry.space_group_name_H-M   'P 1'
#
loop_
_entity.id
_entity.type
_entity.pdbx_description
1 polymer ?
#
loop_
_entity_poly.entity_id
_entity_poly.type
_entity_poly.pdbx_seq_one_letter_code
_entity_poly.pdbx_strand_id
1 'polypeptide(L)' 'MANKALATRQKMTMRVEPSQKAPRNPVAVAAKQRSGGAGPHAKPQSTDRQAAKRLLAKIDPKRNLDEQ' A
#
# COMPACT_ATOMS: atom_id res chain seq x y z
N MET A 1 -50.73 -7.22 -22.78
CA MET A 1 -49.97 -7.72 -21.60
C MET A 1 -48.96 -6.67 -21.16
N ALA A 2 -49.35 -5.76 -20.29
CA ALA A 2 -48.54 -4.59 -19.90
C ALA A 2 -47.23 -4.95 -19.16
N ASN A 3 -47.19 -6.11 -18.49
CA ASN A 3 -46.05 -6.50 -17.66
C ASN A 3 -44.93 -7.23 -18.41
N LYS A 4 -45.14 -7.59 -19.69
CA LYS A 4 -44.15 -8.35 -20.47
C LYS A 4 -42.91 -7.52 -20.82
N ALA A 5 -43.04 -6.19 -20.84
CA ALA A 5 -41.94 -5.26 -21.07
C ALA A 5 -41.08 -4.99 -19.81
N LEU A 6 -41.61 -5.21 -18.60
CA LEU A 6 -40.86 -5.04 -17.36
C LEU A 6 -39.99 -6.28 -17.05
N ALA A 7 -40.45 -7.47 -17.44
CA ALA A 7 -39.73 -8.73 -17.21
C ALA A 7 -38.39 -8.83 -17.96
N THR A 8 -38.21 -8.09 -19.06
CA THR A 8 -36.99 -8.07 -19.88
C THR A 8 -36.02 -6.94 -19.53
N ARG A 9 -36.32 -6.10 -18.52
CA ARG A 9 -35.47 -4.98 -18.13
C ARG A 9 -34.31 -5.46 -17.27
N GLN A 10 -33.24 -5.92 -17.92
CA GLN A 10 -31.96 -6.18 -17.25
C GLN A 10 -31.37 -4.85 -16.76
N LYS A 11 -31.24 -4.69 -15.44
CA LYS A 11 -30.56 -3.52 -14.86
C LYS A 11 -29.07 -3.64 -15.14
N MET A 12 -28.58 -2.84 -16.07
CA MET A 12 -27.14 -2.78 -16.37
C MET A 12 -26.41 -2.18 -15.17
N THR A 13 -25.63 -2.99 -14.47
CA THR A 13 -24.73 -2.55 -13.39
C THR A 13 -23.32 -2.47 -13.94
N MET A 14 -22.78 -1.26 -14.04
CA MET A 14 -21.39 -1.05 -14.42
C MET A 14 -20.53 -1.17 -13.16
N ARG A 15 -19.51 -2.03 -13.20
CA ARG A 15 -18.51 -2.11 -12.15
C ARG A 15 -17.51 -0.98 -12.38
N VAL A 16 -17.35 -0.11 -11.37
CA VAL A 16 -16.31 0.92 -11.39
C VAL A 16 -15.03 0.29 -10.88
N GLU A 17 -14.08 0.10 -11.77
CA GLU A 17 -12.76 -0.42 -11.42
C GLU A 17 -11.96 0.65 -10.63
N PRO A 18 -11.03 0.27 -9.73
CA PRO A 18 -10.26 1.22 -8.94
C PRO A 18 -9.52 2.29 -9.75
N SER A 19 -9.14 1.97 -11.00
CA SER A 19 -8.49 2.87 -11.95
C SER A 19 -9.43 3.94 -12.54
N GLN A 20 -10.73 3.70 -12.53
CA GLN A 20 -11.77 4.61 -13.07
C GLN A 20 -12.26 5.60 -12.01
N LYS A 21 -11.83 5.44 -10.76
CA LYS A 21 -12.28 6.26 -9.65
C LYS A 21 -11.39 7.49 -9.51
N ALA A 22 -11.90 8.63 -9.95
CA ALA A 22 -11.31 9.92 -9.64
C ALA A 22 -11.06 10.05 -8.11
N PRO A 23 -9.97 10.71 -7.69
CA PRO A 23 -9.75 10.96 -6.27
C PRO A 23 -10.96 11.70 -5.72
N ARG A 24 -11.58 11.12 -4.67
CA ARG A 24 -12.82 11.64 -4.05
C ARG A 24 -12.67 13.08 -3.54
N ASN A 25 -11.43 13.55 -3.40
CA ASN A 25 -11.09 14.90 -3.02
C ASN A 25 -9.83 15.33 -3.80
N PRO A 26 -9.88 16.43 -4.57
CA PRO A 26 -8.74 16.91 -5.35
C PRO A 26 -7.54 17.31 -4.46
N VAL A 27 -7.78 17.67 -3.19
CA VAL A 27 -6.74 18.02 -2.23
C VAL A 27 -6.07 16.77 -1.63
N ALA A 28 -6.74 15.62 -1.63
CA ALA A 28 -6.21 14.39 -1.04
C ALA A 28 -4.98 13.87 -1.80
N VAL A 29 -4.90 14.09 -3.12
CA VAL A 29 -3.71 13.73 -3.91
C VAL A 29 -2.53 14.60 -3.51
N ALA A 30 -2.72 15.92 -3.43
CA ALA A 30 -1.68 16.85 -3.00
C ALA A 30 -1.25 16.61 -1.55
N ALA A 31 -2.18 16.28 -0.65
CA ALA A 31 -1.87 15.91 0.73
C ALA A 31 -1.12 14.57 0.80
N LYS A 32 -1.51 13.57 -0.01
CA LYS A 32 -0.80 12.28 -0.10
C LYS A 32 0.59 12.42 -0.70
N GLN A 33 0.75 13.29 -1.70
CA GLN A 33 2.04 13.64 -2.29
C GLN A 33 2.90 14.46 -1.34
N ARG A 34 2.31 15.29 -0.47
CA ARG A 34 3.03 15.95 0.63
C ARG A 34 3.39 14.98 1.75
N SER A 35 2.50 14.05 2.13
CA SER A 35 2.82 13.00 3.10
C SER A 35 3.81 11.96 2.56
N GLY A 36 3.85 11.77 1.24
CA GLY A 36 4.85 10.96 0.54
C GLY A 36 6.04 11.75 0.01
N GLY A 37 6.03 13.08 0.16
CA GLY A 37 7.05 14.02 -0.32
C GLY A 37 7.85 14.65 0.82
N ALA A 38 7.31 14.66 2.05
CA ALA A 38 8.14 14.53 3.22
C ALA A 38 8.76 13.14 3.14
N GLY A 39 10.06 13.09 2.83
CA GLY A 39 10.83 11.85 2.87
C GLY A 39 10.62 11.10 4.20
N PRO A 40 11.03 9.83 4.29
CA PRO A 40 10.79 9.02 5.50
C PRO A 40 11.12 9.85 6.75
N HIS A 41 10.08 10.15 7.55
CA HIS A 41 10.25 10.91 8.79
C HIS A 41 11.45 10.36 9.54
N ALA A 42 12.31 11.25 10.05
CA ALA A 42 13.53 10.87 10.77
C ALA A 42 13.16 9.76 11.76
N LYS A 43 13.66 8.55 11.46
CA LYS A 43 13.32 7.38 12.25
C LYS A 43 13.88 7.59 13.65
N PRO A 44 13.14 7.24 14.72
CA PRO A 44 13.71 7.26 16.04
C PRO A 44 14.89 6.28 16.08
N GLN A 45 15.90 6.58 16.90
CA GLN A 45 17.11 5.75 17.06
C GLN A 45 16.80 4.27 17.36
N SER A 46 15.63 3.96 17.92
CA SER A 46 15.17 2.59 18.16
C SER A 46 15.03 1.76 16.89
N THR A 47 14.71 2.40 15.75
CA THR A 47 14.59 1.74 14.44
C THR A 47 15.94 1.21 13.98
N ASP A 48 16.99 2.02 14.09
CA ASP A 48 18.34 1.65 13.66
C ASP A 48 18.89 0.53 14.55
N ARG A 49 18.66 0.61 15.87
CA ARG A 49 18.99 -0.47 16.81
C ARG A 49 18.29 -1.78 16.45
N GLN A 50 17.01 -1.72 16.10
CA GLN A 50 16.25 -2.92 15.72
C GLN A 50 16.76 -3.52 14.41
N ALA A 51 17.11 -2.68 13.42
CA ALA A 51 17.72 -3.12 12.17
C ALA A 51 19.05 -3.83 12.42
N ALA A 52 19.94 -3.22 13.22
CA ALA A 52 21.22 -3.83 13.61
C ALA A 52 21.05 -5.17 14.32
N LYS A 53 20.09 -5.28 15.27
CA LYS A 53 19.79 -6.54 15.96
C LYS A 53 19.33 -7.64 15.00
N ARG A 54 18.51 -7.29 13.99
CA ARG A 54 18.06 -8.25 12.96
C ARG A 54 19.20 -8.69 12.06
N LEU A 55 20.15 -7.81 11.75
CA LEU A 55 21.35 -8.16 10.99
C LEU A 55 22.23 -9.13 11.78
N LEU A 56 22.49 -8.85 13.05
CA LEU A 56 23.24 -9.75 13.94
C LEU A 56 22.58 -11.12 14.07
N ALA A 57 21.26 -11.18 14.19
CA ALA A 57 20.53 -12.46 14.28
C ALA A 57 20.62 -13.31 13.00
N LYS A 58 20.93 -12.70 11.86
CA LYS A 58 21.12 -13.42 10.57
C LYS A 58 22.54 -13.91 10.37
N ILE A 59 23.50 -13.39 11.13
CA ILE A 59 24.90 -13.81 11.05
C ILE A 59 25.03 -15.11 11.84
N ASP A 60 25.39 -16.19 11.15
CA ASP A 60 25.80 -17.43 11.82
C ASP A 60 27.27 -17.27 12.26
N PRO A 61 27.54 -17.14 13.57
CA PRO A 61 28.90 -16.92 14.04
C PRO A 61 29.84 -18.06 13.65
N LYS A 62 29.36 -19.29 13.50
CA LYS A 62 30.23 -20.44 13.19
C LYS A 62 30.76 -20.40 11.76
N ARG A 63 29.97 -19.90 10.80
CA ARG A 63 30.37 -19.83 9.39
C ARG A 63 31.35 -18.69 9.08
N ASN A 64 31.42 -17.68 9.94
CA ASN A 64 32.27 -16.49 9.74
C ASN A 64 33.65 -16.59 10.41
N LEU A 65 33.92 -17.66 11.18
CA LEU A 65 35.25 -17.94 11.75
C LEU A 65 36.17 -18.70 10.78
N ASP A 66 35.60 -19.39 9.80
CA ASP A 66 36.35 -20.24 8.85
C ASP A 66 36.90 -19.47 7.63
N GLU A 67 36.57 -18.17 7.50
CA GLU A 67 36.96 -17.31 6.38
C GLU A 67 38.00 -16.23 6.74
N GLN A 68 38.59 -16.28 7.96
CA GLN A 68 39.68 -15.38 8.39
C GLN A 68 41.02 -16.08 8.55
#